data_AF-A0A0G1TAD2-F1
#
_entry.id   AF-A0A0G1TAD2-F1
#
_cell.length_a   1.000
_cell.length_b   1.000
_cell.length_c   1.000
_cell.angle_alpha   90.00
_cell.angle_beta   90.00
_cell.angle_gamma   90.00
#
_symmetry.space_group_name_H-M   'P 1'
#
loop_
_entity.id
_entity.type
_entity.pdbx_description
1 polymer ?
#
loop_
_entity_poly.entity_id
_entity_poly.type
_entity_poly.pdbx_seq_one_letter_code
_entity_poly.pdbx_strand_id
1 'polypeptide(L)' 'MKQYVQEHKSLWRIKRDYIKDAKGHPDAVAFWKKMQADKEKSLKELQKLIAKYNK' A
#
# COMPACT_ATOMS: atom_id res chain seq x y z
N MET A 1 9.08 -7.16 12.07
CA MET A 1 8.47 -5.82 11.86
C MET A 1 9.03 -4.99 10.70
N LYS A 2 10.26 -5.24 10.19
CA LYS A 2 10.81 -4.49 9.03
C LYS A 2 9.90 -4.50 7.79
N GLN A 3 9.13 -5.58 7.60
CA GLN A 3 8.16 -5.72 6.50
C GLN A 3 7.06 -4.64 6.53
N TYR A 4 6.57 -4.24 7.72
CA TYR A 4 5.56 -3.19 7.84
C TYR A 4 6.04 -1.86 7.24
N VAL A 5 7.28 -1.50 7.54
CA VAL A 5 7.90 -0.27 7.04
C VAL A 5 8.11 -0.33 5.53
N GLN A 6 8.47 -1.49 4.98
CA GLN A 6 8.62 -1.66 3.53
C GLN A 6 7.27 -1.57 2.80
N GLU A 7 6.23 -2.18 3.36
CA GLU A 7 4.88 -2.11 2.80
C GLU A 7 4.32 -0.67 2.86
N HIS A 8 4.60 0.07 3.94
CA HIS A 8 4.25 1.49 4.02
C HIS A 8 4.97 2.35 2.97
N LYS A 9 6.26 2.08 2.72
CA LYS A 9 7.04 2.75 1.66
C LYS A 9 6.51 2.40 0.27
N SER A 10 6.18 1.14 0.03
CA SER A 10 5.57 0.66 -1.21
C SER A 10 4.23 1.36 -1.48
N LEU A 11 3.37 1.46 -0.47
CA LEU A 11 2.10 2.19 -0.56
C LEU A 11 2.32 3.66 -0.94
N TRP A 12 3.30 4.32 -0.33
CA TRP A 12 3.61 5.71 -0.65
C TRP A 12 4.07 5.89 -2.10
N ARG A 13 4.91 4.98 -2.62
CA ARG A 13 5.33 4.99 -4.04
C ARG A 13 4.15 4.81 -4.99
N ILE A 14 3.19 3.92 -4.65
CA ILE A 14 1.97 3.75 -5.44
C ILE A 14 1.19 5.06 -5.51
N LYS A 15 0.98 5.72 -4.37
CA LYS A 15 0.22 6.98 -4.27
C LYS A 15 0.90 8.14 -5.01
N ARG A 16 2.22 8.24 -4.92
CA ARG A 16 2.97 9.40 -5.44
C ARG A 16 3.44 9.23 -6.88
N ASP A 17 3.99 8.06 -7.20
CA ASP A 17 4.74 7.83 -8.43
C ASP A 17 3.90 6.96 -9.39
N TYR A 18 3.47 5.75 -8.99
CA TYR A 18 2.93 4.79 -9.96
C TYR A 18 1.57 5.19 -10.54
N ILE A 19 0.68 5.78 -9.74
CA ILE A 19 -0.61 6.31 -10.25
C ILE A 19 -0.37 7.51 -11.18
N LYS A 20 0.67 8.31 -10.90
CA LYS A 20 1.03 9.48 -11.70
C LYS A 20 1.65 9.04 -13.04
N ASP A 21 2.50 8.02 -13.02
CA ASP A 21 3.12 7.45 -14.22
C ASP A 21 2.10 6.69 -15.08
N ALA A 22 1.10 6.07 -14.46
CA ALA A 22 -0.02 5.44 -15.16
C ALA A 22 -1.02 6.45 -15.76
N LYS A 23 -0.83 7.75 -15.56
CA LYS A 23 -1.74 8.79 -16.06
C LYS A 23 -1.76 8.78 -17.59
N GLY A 24 -2.90 8.42 -18.16
CA GLY A 24 -3.07 8.19 -19.60
C GLY A 24 -3.57 6.78 -19.93
N HIS A 25 -3.47 5.85 -18.97
CA HIS A 25 -3.96 4.47 -19.07
C HIS A 25 -5.01 4.22 -17.97
N PRO A 26 -6.32 4.39 -18.28
CA PRO A 26 -7.38 4.32 -17.27
C PRO A 26 -7.45 2.98 -16.52
N ASP A 27 -7.16 1.89 -17.22
CA ASP A 27 -7.05 0.53 -16.71
C ASP A 27 -5.89 0.37 -15.72
N ALA A 28 -4.71 0.88 -16.05
CA ALA A 28 -3.56 0.88 -15.16
C ALA A 28 -3.83 1.73 -13.91
N VAL A 29 -4.44 2.91 -14.04
CA VAL A 29 -4.83 3.75 -12.90
C VAL A 29 -5.83 3.02 -11.99
N ALA A 30 -6.84 2.36 -12.57
CA ALA A 30 -7.82 1.60 -11.81
C ALA A 30 -7.15 0.43 -11.05
N PHE A 31 -6.23 -0.28 -11.69
CA PHE A 31 -5.44 -1.34 -11.06
C PHE A 31 -4.62 -0.80 -9.87
N TRP A 32 -3.85 0.27 -10.07
CA TRP A 32 -3.02 0.86 -9.01
C TRP A 32 -3.85 1.40 -7.83
N LYS A 33 -5.02 2.00 -8.11
CA LYS A 33 -5.97 2.42 -7.06
C LYS A 33 -6.53 1.23 -6.28
N LYS A 34 -6.88 0.13 -6.95
CA LYS A 34 -7.32 -1.10 -6.27
C LYS A 34 -6.22 -1.66 -5.39
N MET A 35 -4.99 -1.75 -5.91
CA MET A 35 -3.85 -2.27 -5.15
C MET A 35 -3.47 -1.37 -3.96
N GLN A 36 -3.61 -0.05 -4.11
CA GLN A 36 -3.45 0.89 -3.01
C GLN A 36 -4.42 0.57 -1.86
N ALA A 37 -5.72 0.43 -2.16
CA ALA A 37 -6.73 0.16 -1.15
C ALA A 37 -6.50 -1.19 -0.43
N ASP A 38 -6.10 -2.22 -1.19
CA ASP A 38 -5.78 -3.53 -0.63
C ASP A 38 -4.59 -3.45 0.33
N LYS A 39 -3.49 -2.79 -0.08
CA LYS A 39 -2.32 -2.57 0.78
C LYS A 39 -2.64 -1.76 2.04
N GLU A 40 -3.52 -0.76 1.95
CA GLU A 40 -3.97 -0.01 3.14
C GLU A 40 -4.71 -0.90 4.14
N LYS A 41 -5.53 -1.84 3.65
CA LYS A 41 -6.20 -2.83 4.50
C LYS A 41 -5.19 -3.79 5.12
N SER A 42 -4.28 -4.37 4.33
CA SER A 42 -3.24 -5.28 4.82
C SER A 42 -2.34 -4.61 5.87
N LEU A 43 -1.97 -3.34 5.67
CA LEU A 43 -1.17 -2.58 6.64
C LEU A 43 -1.91 -2.37 7.97
N LYS A 44 -3.22 -2.07 7.94
CA LYS A 44 -4.02 -1.97 9.17
C LYS A 44 -4.08 -3.30 9.93
N GLU A 45 -4.20 -4.43 9.23
CA GLU A 45 -4.18 -5.75 9.87
C GLU A 45 -2.79 -6.06 10.43
N LEU A 46 -1.73 -5.76 9.67
CA LEU A 46 -0.36 -5.96 10.12
C LEU A 46 -0.04 -5.11 11.35
N GLN A 47 -0.53 -3.87 11.41
CA GLN A 47 -0.42 -2.99 12.59
C GLN A 47 -1.15 -3.59 13.80
N LYS A 48 -2.35 -4.15 13.61
CA LYS A 48 -3.08 -4.84 14.69
C LYS A 48 -2.33 -6.06 15.19
N LEU A 49 -1.76 -6.88 14.30
CA LEU A 49 -0.95 -8.04 14.67
C LEU A 49 0.31 -7.61 15.43
N ILE A 50 0.99 -6.57 14.96
CA ILE A 50 2.13 -5.98 15.67
C ILE A 50 1.71 -5.53 17.07
N ALA A 51 0.64 -4.75 17.21
CA ALA A 51 0.18 -4.29 18.51
C ALA A 51 -0.22 -5.45 19.45
N LYS A 52 -0.75 -6.55 18.89
CA LYS A 52 -1.17 -7.74 19.63
C LYS A 52 0.00 -8.59 20.13
N TYR A 53 1.07 -8.73 19.34
CA TYR A 53 2.16 -9.69 19.60
C TYR A 53 3.51 -9.04 19.94
N ASN A 54 3.60 -7.71 19.99
CA ASN A 54 4.82 -6.98 20.38
C ASN A 54 4.80 -6.50 21.85
N LYS A 55 4.11 -7.25 22.72
CA LYS A 55 4.11 -7.06 24.18
C LYS A 55 5.15 -7.95 24.83
#